data_AF-A0A7Y2FGF6-F1
#
_entry.id   AF-A0A7Y2FGF6-F1
#
_cell.length_a   1.000
_cell.length_b   1.000
_cell.length_c   1.000
_cell.angle_alpha   90.00
_cell.angle_beta   90.00
_cell.angle_gamma   90.00
#
_symmetry.space_group_name_H-M   'P 1'
#
loop_
_entity.id
_entity.type
_entity.pdbx_description
1 polymer ?
#
loop_
_entity_poly.entity_id
_entity_poly.type
_entity_poly.pdbx_seq_one_letter_code
_entity_poly.pdbx_strand_id
1 'polypeptide(L)'
;MIGLRGLLLSLLTLALVSGCGDDNTTNNDNGNDPTAASRTTEGWESYGRGDMTTAREKFRSAITLDAGHAPAHSGLGWALAADDSLDAAVTAWDEALGIDAGFTDAYAGKALALFAGESPDPAGAITAAGEALSREPRYDFSMDDVDWTDLRLLLGNAYVQTGEYSSAAAQIDSLGGTSPDPSSDTYEQDIIAFLEALAN
;
A
#
# COMPACT_ATOMS: atom_id res chain seq x y z
N MET A 1 -49.70 27.09 -69.94
CA MET A 1 -50.67 26.00 -69.69
C MET A 1 -50.89 25.92 -68.20
N ILE A 2 -52.15 26.10 -67.80
CA ILE A 2 -52.65 26.19 -66.42
C ILE A 2 -52.85 24.76 -65.89
N GLY A 3 -52.27 24.45 -64.73
CA GLY A 3 -52.60 23.27 -63.92
C GLY A 3 -53.17 23.73 -62.59
N LEU A 4 -54.49 23.74 -62.51
CA LEU A 4 -55.30 24.28 -61.41
C LEU A 4 -55.72 23.13 -60.48
N ARG A 5 -55.80 23.43 -59.17
CA ARG A 5 -56.65 22.82 -58.12
C ARG A 5 -56.10 21.62 -57.33
N GLY A 6 -55.90 21.88 -56.04
CA GLY A 6 -55.82 20.90 -54.97
C GLY A 6 -55.85 21.59 -53.61
N LEU A 7 -56.90 22.38 -53.35
CA LEU A 7 -57.17 23.03 -52.07
C LEU A 7 -57.71 21.99 -51.08
N LEU A 8 -56.97 21.68 -50.01
CA LEU A 8 -57.52 21.09 -48.79
C LEU A 8 -56.90 21.80 -47.58
N LEU A 9 -57.65 22.78 -47.08
CA LEU A 9 -57.52 23.32 -45.74
C LEU A 9 -57.98 22.28 -44.72
N SER A 10 -57.43 22.40 -43.51
CA SER A 10 -57.91 21.98 -42.18
C SER A 10 -57.02 20.92 -41.51
N LEU A 11 -56.65 20.99 -40.25
CA LEU A 11 -56.85 21.98 -39.18
C LEU A 11 -55.71 21.73 -38.16
N LEU A 12 -54.96 22.78 -37.85
CA LEU A 12 -53.97 22.80 -36.77
C LEU A 12 -54.74 22.78 -35.44
N THR A 13 -54.91 21.62 -34.83
CA THR A 13 -55.39 21.54 -33.44
C THR A 13 -54.18 21.55 -32.50
N LEU A 14 -53.87 22.75 -32.05
CA LEU A 14 -52.98 23.02 -30.92
C LEU A 14 -53.67 22.52 -29.63
N ALA A 15 -53.36 21.30 -29.22
CA ALA A 15 -53.64 20.83 -27.86
C ALA A 15 -52.43 21.16 -26.99
N LEU A 16 -52.51 22.29 -26.28
CA LEU A 16 -51.66 22.58 -25.14
C LEU A 16 -52.04 21.62 -24.01
N VAL A 17 -51.33 20.50 -23.91
CA VAL A 17 -51.24 19.75 -22.65
C VAL A 17 -50.14 20.39 -21.84
N SER A 18 -50.54 21.16 -20.83
CA SER A 18 -49.67 21.61 -19.75
C SER A 18 -49.40 20.45 -18.79
N GLY A 19 -48.12 20.28 -18.45
CA GLY A 19 -47.67 19.67 -17.20
C GLY A 19 -47.65 18.14 -17.16
N CYS A 20 -46.46 17.55 -17.21
CA CYS A 20 -45.65 17.26 -16.03
C CYS A 20 -44.18 17.27 -16.46
N GLY A 21 -43.30 17.77 -15.59
CA GLY A 21 -41.88 17.48 -15.72
C GLY A 21 -41.70 15.98 -15.52
N ASP A 22 -40.94 15.36 -16.41
CA ASP A 22 -40.32 14.07 -16.15
C ASP A 22 -38.90 14.19 -16.70
N ASP A 23 -37.98 14.32 -15.75
CA ASP A 23 -36.55 14.48 -15.93
C ASP A 23 -36.00 13.26 -16.66
N ASN A 24 -35.65 13.41 -17.95
CA ASN A 24 -34.87 12.37 -18.64
C ASN A 24 -33.38 12.62 -18.46
N THR A 25 -32.97 12.66 -17.20
CA THR A 25 -31.71 12.07 -16.76
C THR A 25 -32.09 10.81 -16.03
N THR A 26 -32.21 9.69 -16.74
CA THR A 26 -32.04 8.39 -16.08
C THR A 26 -30.56 8.29 -15.69
N ASN A 27 -30.22 9.01 -14.63
CA ASN A 27 -29.20 8.61 -13.69
C ASN A 27 -29.44 7.14 -13.41
N ASN A 28 -28.56 6.31 -13.93
CA ASN A 28 -28.33 5.01 -13.33
C ASN A 28 -27.48 5.25 -12.07
N ASP A 29 -28.02 6.02 -11.12
CA ASP A 29 -27.52 6.14 -9.75
C ASP A 29 -27.96 4.89 -8.99
N ASN A 30 -27.53 3.72 -9.46
CA ASN A 30 -27.24 2.67 -8.51
C ASN A 30 -25.96 3.18 -7.85
N GLY A 31 -25.99 3.63 -6.60
CA GLY A 31 -24.86 4.21 -5.86
C GLY A 31 -23.68 3.24 -5.66
N ASN A 32 -23.15 2.73 -6.77
CA ASN A 32 -22.33 1.55 -6.94
C ASN A 32 -21.22 1.80 -7.98
N ASP A 33 -20.97 3.07 -8.30
CA ASP A 33 -19.74 3.47 -8.99
C ASP A 33 -18.56 3.07 -8.12
N PRO A 34 -17.51 2.46 -8.71
CA PRO A 34 -16.37 2.00 -7.94
C PRO A 34 -15.70 3.20 -7.27
N THR A 35 -15.58 3.16 -5.95
CA THR A 35 -14.81 4.13 -5.16
C THR A 35 -13.36 3.68 -5.03
N ALA A 36 -12.46 4.60 -4.69
CA ALA A 36 -11.07 4.23 -4.39
C ALA A 36 -10.99 3.19 -3.26
N ALA A 37 -11.82 3.33 -2.22
CA ALA A 37 -11.93 2.34 -1.15
C ALA A 37 -12.40 0.96 -1.66
N SER A 38 -13.45 0.90 -2.49
CA SER A 38 -13.93 -0.37 -3.07
C SER A 38 -12.86 -1.04 -3.92
N ARG A 39 -12.14 -0.28 -4.74
CA ARG A 39 -11.02 -0.80 -5.55
C ARG A 39 -9.85 -1.26 -4.69
N THR A 40 -9.58 -0.59 -3.59
CA THR A 40 -8.55 -1.01 -2.62
C THR A 40 -8.93 -2.34 -1.97
N THR A 41 -10.19 -2.52 -1.58
CA THR A 41 -10.71 -3.81 -1.07
C THR A 41 -10.55 -4.93 -2.11
N GLU A 42 -10.94 -4.71 -3.37
CA GLU A 42 -10.73 -5.68 -4.46
C GLU A 42 -9.24 -6.02 -4.67
N GLY A 43 -8.36 -5.03 -4.47
CA GLY A 43 -6.91 -5.19 -4.52
C GLY A 43 -6.40 -6.13 -3.44
N TRP A 44 -6.80 -5.89 -2.19
CA TRP A 44 -6.47 -6.73 -1.04
C TRP A 44 -7.04 -8.16 -1.15
N GLU A 45 -8.25 -8.31 -1.66
CA GLU A 45 -8.82 -9.64 -1.95
C GLU A 45 -7.99 -10.41 -2.98
N SER A 46 -7.47 -9.71 -3.99
CA SER A 46 -6.62 -10.32 -5.02
C SER A 46 -5.23 -10.63 -4.47
N TYR A 47 -4.68 -9.75 -3.63
CA TYR A 47 -3.42 -9.97 -2.90
C TYR A 47 -3.48 -11.25 -2.06
N GLY A 48 -4.52 -11.41 -1.22
CA GLY A 48 -4.68 -12.60 -0.39
C GLY A 48 -4.91 -13.89 -1.17
N ARG A 49 -5.28 -13.81 -2.46
CA ARG A 49 -5.35 -14.97 -3.37
C ARG A 49 -4.01 -15.27 -4.08
N GLY A 50 -2.98 -14.46 -3.86
CA GLY A 50 -1.71 -14.54 -4.58
C GLY A 50 -1.74 -13.94 -5.99
N ASP A 51 -2.83 -13.29 -6.41
CA ASP A 51 -2.94 -12.68 -7.73
C ASP A 51 -2.41 -11.23 -7.71
N MET A 52 -1.09 -11.12 -7.71
CA MET A 52 -0.37 -9.83 -7.66
C MET A 52 -0.59 -8.99 -8.91
N THR A 53 -0.94 -9.61 -10.05
CA THR A 53 -1.26 -8.85 -11.26
C THR A 53 -2.57 -8.10 -11.10
N THR A 54 -3.64 -8.80 -10.69
CA THR A 54 -4.93 -8.17 -10.44
C THR A 54 -4.87 -7.21 -9.25
N ALA A 55 -4.16 -7.55 -8.17
CA ALA A 55 -4.01 -6.67 -7.01
C ALA A 55 -3.44 -5.29 -7.42
N ARG A 56 -2.34 -5.27 -8.19
CA ARG A 56 -1.74 -4.03 -8.70
C ARG A 56 -2.68 -3.26 -9.61
N GLU A 57 -3.44 -3.93 -10.48
CA GLU A 57 -4.44 -3.26 -11.32
C GLU A 57 -5.50 -2.55 -10.48
N LYS A 58 -6.01 -3.23 -9.44
CA LYS A 58 -7.04 -2.67 -8.56
C LYS A 58 -6.53 -1.51 -7.72
N PHE A 59 -5.34 -1.60 -7.15
CA PHE A 59 -4.72 -0.47 -6.44
C PHE A 59 -4.46 0.72 -7.38
N ARG A 60 -3.98 0.50 -8.60
CA ARG A 60 -3.84 1.58 -9.60
C ARG A 60 -5.17 2.19 -10.01
N SER A 61 -6.22 1.39 -10.12
CA SER A 61 -7.58 1.89 -10.35
C SER A 61 -8.07 2.75 -9.18
N ALA A 62 -7.77 2.36 -7.93
CA ALA A 62 -8.09 3.16 -6.75
C ALA A 62 -7.36 4.52 -6.79
N ILE A 63 -6.06 4.52 -7.10
CA ILE A 63 -5.25 5.75 -7.24
C ILE A 63 -5.76 6.65 -8.37
N THR A 64 -6.26 6.07 -9.47
CA THR A 64 -6.86 6.85 -10.57
C THR A 64 -8.16 7.53 -10.15
N LEU A 65 -8.95 6.88 -9.28
CA LEU A 65 -10.19 7.44 -8.75
C LEU A 65 -9.93 8.51 -7.68
N ASP A 66 -8.91 8.30 -6.85
CA ASP A 66 -8.45 9.24 -5.84
C ASP A 66 -6.93 9.11 -5.63
N ALA A 67 -6.19 10.07 -6.15
CA ALA A 67 -4.73 10.10 -6.04
C ALA A 67 -4.25 10.32 -4.59
N GLY A 68 -5.12 10.87 -3.72
CA GLY A 68 -4.86 11.09 -2.29
C GLY A 68 -5.25 9.91 -1.40
N HIS A 69 -5.51 8.72 -1.98
CA HIS A 69 -5.89 7.55 -1.20
C HIS A 69 -4.67 6.75 -0.74
N ALA A 70 -4.08 7.13 0.41
CA ALA A 70 -2.89 6.47 0.98
C ALA A 70 -2.97 4.93 1.07
N PRO A 71 -4.11 4.31 1.46
CA PRO A 71 -4.22 2.85 1.51
C PRO A 71 -3.98 2.16 0.16
N ALA A 72 -4.36 2.78 -0.95
CA ALA A 72 -4.12 2.20 -2.28
C ALA A 72 -2.66 2.26 -2.70
N HIS A 73 -1.96 3.35 -2.37
CA HIS A 73 -0.52 3.47 -2.59
C HIS A 73 0.25 2.46 -1.75
N SER A 74 -0.11 2.29 -0.48
CA SER A 74 0.51 1.26 0.38
C SER A 74 0.25 -0.15 -0.14
N GLY A 75 -0.99 -0.48 -0.50
CA GLY A 75 -1.33 -1.78 -1.10
C GLY A 75 -0.61 -2.04 -2.42
N LEU A 76 -0.43 -1.01 -3.26
CA LEU A 76 0.39 -1.11 -4.47
C LEU A 76 1.85 -1.44 -4.12
N GLY A 77 2.41 -0.82 -3.08
CA GLY A 77 3.76 -1.12 -2.58
C GLY A 77 3.93 -2.58 -2.19
N TRP A 78 3.02 -3.10 -1.36
CA TRP A 78 3.03 -4.52 -0.96
C TRP A 78 2.92 -5.46 -2.16
N ALA A 79 1.99 -5.21 -3.08
CA ALA A 79 1.82 -6.03 -4.27
C ALA A 79 2.99 -5.95 -5.26
N LEU A 80 3.77 -4.86 -5.26
CA LEU A 80 5.01 -4.73 -6.04
C LEU A 80 6.16 -5.48 -5.38
N ALA A 81 6.30 -5.40 -4.05
CA ALA A 81 7.33 -6.12 -3.31
C ALA A 81 7.17 -7.64 -3.41
N ALA A 82 5.93 -8.15 -3.42
CA ALA A 82 5.65 -9.57 -3.65
C ALA A 82 6.09 -10.09 -5.04
N ASP A 83 6.33 -9.19 -6.01
CA ASP A 83 6.84 -9.49 -7.35
C ASP A 83 8.29 -8.98 -7.53
N ASP A 84 9.03 -8.85 -6.43
CA ASP A 84 10.44 -8.43 -6.34
C ASP A 84 10.74 -7.04 -6.93
N SER A 85 9.70 -6.22 -7.14
CA SER A 85 9.81 -4.87 -7.70
C SER A 85 10.06 -3.84 -6.60
N LEU A 86 11.15 -4.00 -5.85
CA LEU A 86 11.40 -3.31 -4.58
C LEU A 86 11.55 -1.78 -4.71
N ASP A 87 12.25 -1.27 -5.73
CA ASP A 87 12.38 0.18 -5.95
C ASP A 87 11.03 0.85 -6.25
N ALA A 88 10.19 0.17 -7.04
CA ALA A 88 8.84 0.64 -7.34
C ALA A 88 7.94 0.57 -6.10
N ALA A 89 8.15 -0.45 -5.24
CA ALA A 89 7.43 -0.57 -3.98
C ALA A 89 7.77 0.57 -3.02
N VAL A 90 9.06 0.90 -2.86
CA VAL A 90 9.53 2.07 -2.07
C VAL A 90 8.87 3.35 -2.55
N THR A 91 8.83 3.57 -3.87
CA THR A 91 8.16 4.75 -4.44
C THR A 91 6.68 4.79 -4.07
N ALA A 92 5.96 3.67 -4.15
CA ALA A 92 4.55 3.62 -3.79
C ALA A 92 4.30 3.87 -2.29
N TRP A 93 5.16 3.33 -1.40
CA TRP A 93 5.07 3.64 0.03
C TRP A 93 5.45 5.09 0.34
N ASP A 94 6.39 5.69 -0.39
CA ASP A 94 6.71 7.11 -0.25
C ASP A 94 5.53 8.02 -0.63
N GLU A 95 4.79 7.68 -1.68
CA GLU A 95 3.53 8.38 -2.01
C GLU A 95 2.49 8.21 -0.89
N ALA A 96 2.34 6.99 -0.34
CA ALA A 96 1.43 6.76 0.79
C ALA A 96 1.81 7.60 2.01
N LEU A 97 3.11 7.67 2.35
CA LEU A 97 3.64 8.45 3.47
C LEU A 97 3.60 9.96 3.22
N GLY A 98 3.69 10.40 1.97
CA GLY A 98 3.49 11.80 1.58
C GLY A 98 2.05 12.28 1.78
N ILE A 99 1.07 11.36 1.66
CA ILE A 99 -0.34 11.62 1.91
C ILE A 99 -0.67 11.49 3.41
N ASP A 100 -0.22 10.41 4.04
CA ASP A 100 -0.39 10.13 5.46
C ASP A 100 0.93 9.67 6.09
N ALA A 101 1.63 10.61 6.73
CA ALA A 101 2.89 10.35 7.41
C ALA A 101 2.76 9.40 8.62
N GLY A 102 1.53 9.05 9.02
CA GLY A 102 1.23 8.10 10.09
C GLY A 102 0.97 6.66 9.61
N PHE A 103 1.08 6.37 8.32
CA PHE A 103 0.70 5.07 7.75
C PHE A 103 1.74 3.98 8.09
N THR A 104 1.57 3.29 9.23
CA THR A 104 2.52 2.30 9.77
C THR A 104 2.90 1.23 8.76
N ASP A 105 1.94 0.66 8.02
CA ASP A 105 2.19 -0.39 7.03
C ASP A 105 3.16 0.04 5.93
N ALA A 106 3.15 1.32 5.56
CA ALA A 106 4.04 1.84 4.54
C ALA A 106 5.49 1.94 5.05
N TYR A 107 5.68 2.27 6.33
CA TYR A 107 7.02 2.23 6.94
C TYR A 107 7.56 0.80 7.04
N ALA A 108 6.73 -0.17 7.45
CA ALA A 108 7.13 -1.56 7.56
C ALA A 108 7.56 -2.13 6.20
N GLY A 109 6.71 -1.97 5.17
CA GLY A 109 7.03 -2.42 3.82
C GLY A 109 8.28 -1.74 3.24
N LYS A 110 8.39 -0.41 3.41
CA LYS A 110 9.57 0.34 2.97
C LYS A 110 10.85 -0.14 3.65
N ALA A 111 10.82 -0.47 4.93
CA ALA A 111 11.98 -1.00 5.64
C ALA A 111 12.46 -2.32 5.02
N LEU A 112 11.54 -3.25 4.77
CA LEU A 112 11.83 -4.53 4.13
C LEU A 112 12.48 -4.34 2.76
N ALA A 113 11.89 -3.49 1.91
CA ALA A 113 12.41 -3.27 0.56
C ALA A 113 13.76 -2.55 0.53
N LEU A 114 13.99 -1.58 1.41
CA LEU A 114 15.30 -0.91 1.51
C LEU A 114 16.39 -1.85 2.01
N PHE A 115 16.04 -2.85 2.81
CA PHE A 115 16.99 -3.84 3.30
C PHE A 115 17.28 -4.94 2.28
N ALA A 116 16.27 -5.38 1.53
CA ALA A 116 16.36 -6.51 0.60
C ALA A 116 16.68 -6.13 -0.86
N GLY A 117 16.60 -4.84 -1.23
CA GLY A 117 16.78 -4.34 -2.60
C GLY A 117 18.14 -4.70 -3.23
N GLU A 118 18.24 -4.60 -4.56
CA GLU A 118 19.50 -4.83 -5.28
C GLU A 118 20.63 -3.88 -4.83
N SER A 119 20.26 -2.68 -4.39
CA SER A 119 21.13 -1.71 -3.75
C SER A 119 20.61 -1.40 -2.34
N PRO A 120 20.92 -2.24 -1.34
CA PRO A 120 20.42 -2.05 0.02
C PRO A 120 20.81 -0.68 0.60
N ASP A 121 19.86 -0.06 1.31
CA ASP A 121 20.06 1.12 2.13
C ASP A 121 19.75 0.77 3.59
N PRO A 122 20.73 0.22 4.34
CA PRO A 122 20.51 -0.18 5.73
C PRO A 122 20.18 1.01 6.63
N ALA A 123 20.68 2.22 6.33
CA ALA A 123 20.36 3.41 7.12
C ALA A 123 18.91 3.86 6.92
N GLY A 124 18.43 3.84 5.67
CA GLY A 124 17.03 4.07 5.34
C GLY A 124 16.12 3.00 5.96
N ALA A 125 16.52 1.73 5.90
CA ALA A 125 15.79 0.62 6.51
C ALA A 125 15.68 0.77 8.05
N ILE A 126 16.76 1.18 8.72
CA ILE A 126 16.76 1.50 10.16
C ILE A 126 15.72 2.57 10.47
N THR A 127 15.71 3.65 9.70
CA THR A 127 14.79 4.76 9.90
C THR A 127 13.33 4.31 9.74
N ALA A 128 13.03 3.58 8.66
CA ALA A 128 11.68 3.13 8.36
C ALA A 128 11.16 2.10 9.38
N ALA A 129 11.95 1.08 9.72
CA ALA A 129 11.55 0.08 10.72
C ALA A 129 11.41 0.71 12.13
N GLY A 130 12.28 1.67 12.46
CA GLY A 130 12.17 2.45 13.68
C GLY A 130 10.86 3.23 13.77
N GLU A 131 10.45 3.89 12.69
CA GLU A 131 9.15 4.59 12.62
C GLU A 131 7.98 3.63 12.82
N ALA A 132 7.96 2.48 12.12
CA ALA A 132 6.91 1.47 12.27
C ALA A 132 6.79 0.99 13.73
N LEU A 133 7.91 0.55 14.32
CA LEU A 133 7.94 0.00 15.68
C LEU A 133 7.76 1.05 16.78
N SER A 134 8.02 2.33 16.50
CA SER A 134 7.73 3.41 17.45
C SER A 134 6.22 3.67 17.58
N ARG A 135 5.48 3.48 16.48
CA ARG A 135 4.02 3.65 16.41
C ARG A 135 3.31 2.42 16.92
N GLU A 136 3.75 1.27 16.46
CA GLU A 136 3.19 -0.03 16.78
C GLU A 136 4.31 -0.96 17.24
N PRO A 137 4.64 -0.97 18.55
CA PRO A 137 5.70 -1.83 19.09
C PRO A 137 5.47 -3.34 18.89
N ARG A 138 4.23 -3.72 18.59
CA ARG A 138 3.81 -5.07 18.19
C ARG A 138 3.08 -4.99 16.85
N TYR A 139 3.74 -4.37 15.88
CA TYR A 139 3.31 -4.37 14.49
C TYR A 139 2.97 -5.78 14.01
N ASP A 140 1.90 -5.90 13.25
CA ASP A 140 1.38 -7.15 12.71
C ASP A 140 0.67 -6.81 11.39
N PHE A 141 1.26 -7.20 10.26
CA PHE A 141 0.68 -6.92 8.96
C PHE A 141 -0.38 -7.97 8.65
N SER A 142 -1.65 -7.61 8.78
CA SER A 142 -2.76 -8.58 8.72
C SER A 142 -2.91 -9.37 7.40
N MET A 143 -2.19 -9.01 6.35
CA MET A 143 -2.33 -9.59 5.00
C MET A 143 -1.21 -10.57 4.64
N ASP A 144 -0.15 -10.66 5.44
CA ASP A 144 1.02 -11.51 5.20
C ASP A 144 1.65 -11.95 6.53
N ASP A 145 2.73 -12.73 6.50
CA ASP A 145 3.40 -13.22 7.72
C ASP A 145 4.42 -12.20 8.29
N VAL A 146 4.35 -10.92 7.91
CA VAL A 146 5.27 -9.88 8.39
C VAL A 146 4.78 -9.30 9.72
N ASP A 147 5.61 -9.41 10.76
CA ASP A 147 5.31 -8.85 12.08
C ASP A 147 6.48 -8.07 12.71
N TRP A 148 6.29 -7.63 13.95
CA TRP A 148 7.27 -6.88 14.72
C TRP A 148 8.59 -7.63 14.92
N THR A 149 8.58 -8.98 14.92
CA THR A 149 9.80 -9.77 15.05
C THR A 149 10.65 -9.68 13.80
N ASP A 150 10.03 -9.70 12.61
CA ASP A 150 10.73 -9.49 11.34
C ASP A 150 11.37 -8.11 11.28
N LEU A 151 10.63 -7.06 11.69
CA LEU A 151 11.16 -5.70 11.73
C LEU A 151 12.31 -5.56 12.74
N ARG A 152 12.27 -6.26 13.87
CA ARG A 152 13.36 -6.27 14.86
C ARG A 152 14.59 -7.03 14.35
N LEU A 153 14.40 -8.16 13.69
CA LEU A 153 15.48 -8.91 13.06
C LEU A 153 16.13 -8.10 11.94
N LEU A 154 15.32 -7.46 11.09
CA LEU A 154 15.79 -6.54 10.07
C LEU A 154 16.61 -5.40 10.67
N LEU A 155 16.11 -4.75 11.73
CA LEU A 155 16.86 -3.71 12.44
C LEU A 155 18.19 -4.22 12.98
N GLY A 156 18.19 -5.39 13.63
CA GLY A 156 19.41 -6.01 14.14
C GLY A 156 20.46 -6.18 13.06
N ASN A 157 20.06 -6.73 11.92
CA ASN A 157 20.95 -6.95 10.78
C ASN A 157 21.38 -5.63 10.11
N ALA A 158 20.49 -4.64 9.99
CA ALA A 158 20.83 -3.34 9.44
C ALA A 158 21.82 -2.56 10.34
N TYR A 159 21.68 -2.68 11.65
CA TYR A 159 22.65 -2.14 12.61
C TYR A 159 24.01 -2.84 12.52
N VAL A 160 24.05 -4.15 12.29
CA VAL A 160 25.32 -4.85 12.00
C VAL A 160 25.98 -4.29 10.73
N GLN A 161 25.23 -4.09 9.65
CA GLN A 161 25.78 -3.56 8.38
C GLN A 161 26.32 -2.13 8.51
N THR A 162 25.80 -1.35 9.46
CA THR A 162 26.24 0.03 9.74
C THR A 162 27.29 0.12 10.86
N GLY A 163 27.65 -1.00 11.50
CA GLY A 163 28.63 -1.06 12.59
C GLY A 163 28.08 -0.62 13.95
N GLU A 164 26.77 -0.50 14.09
CA GLU A 164 26.06 -0.07 15.31
C GLU A 164 25.71 -1.26 16.22
N TYR A 165 26.73 -2.03 16.63
CA TYR A 165 26.53 -3.31 17.34
C TYR A 165 25.74 -3.21 18.65
N SER A 166 25.86 -2.09 19.39
CA SER A 166 25.05 -1.88 20.60
C SER A 166 23.56 -1.75 20.29
N SER A 167 23.21 -1.12 19.18
CA SER A 167 21.82 -1.01 18.71
C SER A 167 21.31 -2.36 18.20
N ALA A 168 22.15 -3.15 17.54
CA ALA A 168 21.84 -4.52 17.13
C ALA A 168 21.57 -5.42 18.34
N ALA A 169 22.43 -5.37 19.35
CA ALA A 169 22.27 -6.08 20.62
C ALA A 169 20.95 -5.75 21.33
N ALA A 170 20.52 -4.48 21.32
CA ALA A 170 19.23 -4.10 21.89
C ALA A 170 18.02 -4.75 21.18
N GLN A 171 18.16 -5.10 19.90
CA GLN A 171 17.10 -5.83 19.19
C GLN A 171 17.02 -7.28 19.66
N ILE A 172 18.16 -7.91 19.95
CA ILE A 172 18.23 -9.27 20.53
C ILE A 172 17.45 -9.33 21.84
N ASP A 173 17.67 -8.37 22.73
CA ASP A 173 16.93 -8.30 24.01
C ASP A 173 15.42 -8.07 23.78
N SER A 174 15.07 -7.24 22.80
CA SER A 174 13.67 -6.96 22.44
C SER A 174 12.95 -8.19 21.90
N LEU A 175 13.68 -9.12 21.27
CA LEU A 175 13.19 -10.41 20.80
C LEU A 175 13.13 -11.48 21.92
N GLY A 176 13.47 -11.11 23.16
CA GLY A 176 13.51 -12.03 24.30
C GLY A 176 14.79 -12.87 24.38
N GLY A 177 15.80 -12.54 23.58
CA GLY A 177 17.14 -13.10 23.68
C GLY A 177 17.92 -12.50 24.85
N THR A 178 19.22 -12.79 24.89
CA THR A 178 20.16 -12.14 25.82
C THR A 178 21.34 -11.66 24.99
N SER A 179 21.53 -10.35 24.93
CA SER A 179 22.61 -9.76 24.16
C SER A 179 23.98 -10.24 24.66
N PRO A 180 24.96 -10.44 23.76
CA PRO A 180 26.34 -10.73 24.12
C PRO A 180 26.96 -9.63 25.01
N ASP A 181 27.99 -9.98 25.79
CA ASP A 181 28.71 -9.02 26.64
C ASP A 181 29.49 -8.01 25.76
N PRO A 182 29.22 -6.69 25.87
CA PRO A 182 29.90 -5.67 25.07
C PRO A 182 31.42 -5.55 25.36
N SER A 183 31.92 -6.17 26.43
CA SER A 183 33.35 -6.25 26.73
C SER A 183 34.04 -7.48 26.15
N SER A 184 33.30 -8.39 25.52
CA SER A 184 33.85 -9.59 24.88
C SER A 184 34.64 -9.27 23.61
N ASP A 185 35.79 -9.93 23.42
CA ASP A 185 36.56 -9.86 22.18
C ASP A 185 35.79 -10.43 20.96
N THR A 186 34.74 -11.23 21.21
CA THR A 186 33.85 -11.82 20.19
C THR A 186 32.50 -11.12 20.07
N TYR A 187 32.30 -9.96 20.71
CA TYR A 187 31.00 -9.28 20.80
C TYR A 187 30.26 -9.15 19.45
N GLU A 188 30.96 -8.68 18.42
CA GLU A 188 30.41 -8.57 17.07
C GLU A 188 30.01 -9.94 16.48
N GLN A 189 30.91 -10.93 16.58
CA GLN A 189 30.69 -12.27 16.03
C GLN A 189 29.52 -12.98 16.72
N ASP A 190 29.39 -12.78 18.03
CA ASP A 190 28.31 -13.35 18.83
C ASP A 190 26.95 -12.71 18.49
N ILE A 191 26.91 -11.40 18.21
CA ILE A 191 25.69 -10.72 17.74
C ILE A 191 25.27 -11.29 16.38
N ILE A 192 26.21 -11.37 15.43
CA ILE A 192 25.95 -11.88 14.08
C ILE A 192 25.42 -13.31 14.16
N ALA A 193 26.12 -14.18 14.89
CA ALA A 193 25.72 -15.58 15.05
C ALA A 193 24.34 -15.73 15.70
N PHE A 194 23.99 -14.86 16.64
CA PHE A 194 22.67 -14.88 17.28
C PHE A 194 21.56 -14.48 16.31
N LEU A 195 21.75 -13.40 15.56
CA LEU A 195 20.78 -12.93 14.56
C LEU A 195 20.59 -13.94 13.43
N GLU A 196 21.67 -14.58 12.96
CA GLU A 196 21.61 -15.68 11.99
C GLU A 196 20.82 -16.89 12.51
N ALA A 197 20.97 -17.22 13.80
CA ALA A 197 20.26 -18.33 14.42
C ALA A 197 18.75 -18.09 14.57
N LEU A 198 18.30 -16.83 14.63
CA LEU A 198 16.89 -16.47 14.69
C LEU A 198 16.22 -16.41 13.30
N ALA A 199 17.00 -16.33 12.23
CA ALA A 199 16.50 -16.26 10.86
C ALA A 199 16.22 -17.65 10.24
N ASN A 200 16.56 -18.75 10.94
CA ASN A 200 16.44 -20.15 10.50
C ASN A 200 15.41 -20.93 11.33
#